data_AF-A0A6B3I9C1-F1
#
_entry.id   AF-A0A6B3I9C1-F1
#
_cell.length_a   1.000
_cell.length_b   1.000
_cell.length_c   1.000
_cell.angle_alpha   90.00
_cell.angle_beta   90.00
_cell.angle_gamma   90.00
#
_symmetry.space_group_name_H-M   'P 1'
#
loop_
_entity.id
_entity.type
_entity.pdbx_description
1 polymer ?
#
loop_
_entity_poly.entity_id
_entity_poly.type
_entity_poly.pdbx_seq_one_letter_code
_entity_poly.pdbx_strand_id
1 'polypeptide(L)' 'AVAATRERARAVRGTQDWMGGLPDGTALQRLTIPGTHDSGARFGGPWSECQNTTIAQQLESGIRFLD' A
#
# COMPACT_ATOMS: atom_id res chain seq x y z
N ALA A 1 16.97 -22.66 -15.96
CA ALA A 1 15.64 -22.05 -15.78
C ALA A 1 15.39 -21.54 -14.35
N VAL A 2 15.78 -22.27 -13.29
CA VAL A 2 15.53 -21.90 -11.88
C VAL A 2 16.34 -20.67 -11.39
N ALA A 3 17.42 -20.28 -12.08
CA ALA A 3 18.23 -19.11 -11.73
C ALA A 3 17.57 -17.77 -12.16
N ALA A 4 16.88 -17.74 -13.30
CA ALA A 4 16.24 -16.54 -13.84
C ALA A 4 15.01 -16.08 -13.04
N THR A 5 14.36 -16.99 -12.30
CA THR A 5 13.27 -16.68 -11.37
C THR A 5 13.75 -16.02 -10.07
N ARG A 6 15.02 -16.22 -9.67
CA ARG A 6 15.58 -15.57 -8.47
C ARG A 6 16.06 -14.15 -8.72
N GLU A 7 16.45 -13.78 -9.94
CA GLU A 7 16.95 -12.44 -10.25
C GLU A 7 15.85 -11.36 -10.28
N ARG A 8 14.59 -11.70 -10.59
CA ARG A 8 13.47 -10.75 -10.48
C ARG A 8 13.07 -10.42 -9.04
N ALA A 9 13.53 -11.19 -8.06
CA ALA A 9 13.14 -11.08 -6.65
C ALA A 9 13.88 -9.98 -5.87
N ARG A 10 14.85 -9.27 -6.47
CA ARG A 10 15.71 -8.33 -5.74
C ARG A 10 15.86 -6.98 -6.44
N ALA A 11 14.79 -6.45 -7.01
CA ALA A 11 14.69 -5.01 -7.19
C ALA A 11 14.33 -4.39 -5.83
N VAL A 12 15.04 -3.34 -5.41
CA VAL A 12 14.61 -2.53 -4.27
C VAL A 12 13.28 -1.89 -4.66
N ARG A 13 12.19 -2.35 -4.03
CA ARG A 13 10.84 -1.83 -4.24
C ARG A 13 10.66 -0.58 -3.37
N GLY A 14 10.05 0.45 -3.95
CA GLY A 14 9.66 1.64 -3.22
C GLY A 14 8.35 1.44 -2.49
N THR A 15 7.97 2.42 -1.68
CA THR A 15 6.71 2.38 -0.92
C THR A 15 5.50 2.27 -1.85
N GLN A 16 5.57 2.82 -3.07
CA GLN A 16 4.51 2.77 -4.06
C GLN A 16 4.26 1.37 -4.68
N ASP A 17 5.23 0.45 -4.61
CA ASP A 17 5.16 -0.86 -5.28
C ASP A 17 5.55 -2.04 -4.37
N TRP A 18 5.44 -1.86 -3.04
CA TRP A 18 5.86 -2.84 -2.03
C TRP A 18 5.22 -4.22 -2.20
N MET A 19 3.94 -4.29 -2.59
CA MET A 19 3.24 -5.56 -2.81
C MET A 19 3.85 -6.37 -3.97
N GLY A 20 4.51 -5.73 -4.93
CA GLY A 20 5.17 -6.40 -6.04
C GLY A 20 6.43 -7.18 -5.66
N GLY A 21 6.87 -7.09 -4.39
CA GLY A 21 7.91 -7.95 -3.81
C GLY A 21 7.36 -9.23 -3.17
N LEU A 22 6.03 -9.39 -3.08
CA LEU A 22 5.39 -10.56 -2.49
C LEU A 22 5.05 -11.61 -3.55
N PRO A 23 5.06 -12.91 -3.22
CA PRO A 23 4.52 -13.93 -4.10
C PRO A 23 3.03 -13.71 -4.37
N ASP A 24 2.60 -13.84 -5.63
CA ASP A 24 1.21 -13.61 -6.07
C ASP A 24 0.16 -14.43 -5.29
N GLY A 25 0.53 -15.64 -4.83
CA GLY A 25 -0.34 -16.52 -4.04
C GLY A 25 -0.40 -16.20 -2.54
N THR A 26 0.23 -15.13 -2.08
CA THR A 26 0.24 -14.77 -0.66
C THR A 26 -1.14 -14.30 -0.24
N ALA A 27 -1.78 -15.03 0.68
CA ALA A 27 -3.12 -14.70 1.15
C ALA A 27 -3.13 -13.37 1.94
N LEU A 28 -4.09 -12.49 1.66
CA LEU A 28 -4.16 -11.13 2.22
C LEU A 28 -4.16 -11.10 3.76
N GLN A 29 -4.85 -12.06 4.40
CA GLN A 29 -4.91 -12.18 5.86
C GLN A 29 -3.56 -12.50 6.52
N ARG A 30 -2.53 -12.83 5.74
CA ARG A 30 -1.16 -13.04 6.21
C ARG A 30 -0.27 -11.80 6.04
N LEU A 31 -0.79 -10.72 5.47
CA LEU A 31 -0.06 -9.48 5.26
C LEU A 31 -0.38 -8.48 6.37
N THR A 32 0.62 -7.70 6.76
CA THR A 32 0.38 -6.44 7.46
C THR A 32 0.19 -5.36 6.40
N ILE A 33 -1.03 -4.85 6.26
CA ILE A 33 -1.40 -3.91 5.21
C ILE A 33 -1.69 -2.55 5.86
N PRO A 34 -0.97 -1.48 5.51
CA PRO A 34 -1.30 -0.15 6.00
C PRO A 34 -2.60 0.34 5.36
N GLY A 35 -3.45 0.95 6.18
CA GLY A 35 -4.75 1.49 5.80
C GLY A 35 -4.99 2.88 6.38
N THR A 36 -5.97 3.58 5.84
CA THR A 36 -6.44 4.88 6.34
C THR A 36 -7.93 4.80 6.66
N HIS A 37 -8.33 5.42 7.78
CA HIS A 37 -9.73 5.58 8.20
C HIS A 37 -10.33 6.81 7.53
N ASP A 38 -11.59 6.70 7.07
CA ASP A 38 -12.29 7.74 6.32
C ASP A 38 -11.39 8.40 5.26
N SER A 39 -10.92 7.60 4.30
CA SER A 39 -9.79 7.94 3.41
C SER A 39 -9.99 9.23 2.62
N GLY A 40 -11.25 9.57 2.33
CA GLY A 40 -11.64 10.78 1.62
C GLY A 40 -11.87 12.01 2.51
N ALA A 41 -11.90 11.86 3.83
CA ALA A 41 -12.26 12.92 4.77
C ALA A 41 -11.11 13.90 5.00
N ARG A 42 -10.89 14.75 4.00
CA ARG A 42 -9.85 15.79 3.96
C ARG A 42 -10.32 17.19 4.37
N PHE A 43 -11.62 17.31 4.64
CA PHE A 43 -12.27 18.56 4.97
C PHE A 43 -13.38 18.27 5.98
N GLY A 44 -13.75 19.29 6.77
CA GLY A 44 -14.76 19.16 7.83
C GLY A 44 -14.26 19.54 9.22
N GLY A 45 -12.95 19.81 9.36
CA GLY A 45 -12.35 20.28 10.61
C GLY A 45 -12.08 19.16 11.62
N PRO A 46 -11.70 19.50 12.87
CA PRO A 46 -11.13 18.56 13.84
C PRO A 46 -11.99 17.34 14.20
N TRP A 47 -13.30 17.40 13.93
CA TRP A 47 -14.25 16.34 14.26
C TRP A 47 -14.54 15.38 13.12
N SER A 48 -14.17 15.74 11.89
CA SER A 48 -14.53 14.97 10.69
C SER A 48 -13.37 14.76 9.74
N GLU A 49 -12.35 15.61 9.77
CA GLU A 49 -11.14 15.43 8.97
C GLU A 49 -10.26 14.34 9.58
N CYS A 50 -9.99 13.30 8.79
CA CYS A 50 -9.16 12.16 9.18
C CYS A 50 -7.86 12.09 8.37
N GLN A 51 -7.82 12.71 7.19
CA GLN A 51 -6.68 12.63 6.28
C GLN A 51 -6.29 14.01 5.77
N ASN A 52 -5.00 14.28 5.64
CA ASN A 52 -4.49 15.50 4.98
C ASN A 52 -3.93 15.22 3.57
N THR A 53 -3.97 13.97 3.12
CA THR A 53 -3.47 13.50 1.81
C THR A 53 -4.59 13.12 0.85
N THR A 54 -4.43 13.37 -0.44
CA THR A 54 -5.33 12.84 -1.49
C THR A 54 -5.27 11.31 -1.52
N ILE A 55 -6.27 10.65 -2.11
CA ILE A 55 -6.24 9.20 -2.33
C ILE A 55 -4.99 8.79 -3.15
N ALA A 56 -4.62 9.58 -4.16
CA ALA A 56 -3.41 9.31 -4.95
C ALA A 56 -2.15 9.32 -4.07
N GLN A 57 -1.99 10.33 -3.22
CA GLN A 57 -0.86 10.42 -2.28
C GLN A 57 -0.85 9.27 -1.27
N GLN A 58 -2.03 8.84 -0.79
CA GLN A 58 -2.15 7.67 0.09
C GLN A 58 -1.63 6.40 -0.62
N LEU A 59 -2.06 6.16 -1.86
CA LEU A 59 -1.61 5.01 -2.65
C LEU A 59 -0.11 5.07 -2.98
N GLU A 60 0.42 6.25 -3.30
CA GLU A 60 1.86 6.49 -3.52
C GLU A 60 2.68 6.26 -2.24
N SER A 61 2.10 6.55 -1.08
CA SER A 61 2.69 6.26 0.24
C SER A 61 2.51 4.82 0.71
N GLY A 62 1.97 3.93 -0.14
CA GLY A 62 1.86 2.50 0.12
C GLY A 62 0.60 2.03 0.84
N ILE A 63 -0.36 2.93 1.11
CA ILE A 63 -1.69 2.55 1.65
C ILE A 63 -2.39 1.60 0.67
N ARG A 64 -2.92 0.49 1.17
CA ARG A 64 -3.61 -0.53 0.36
C ARG A 64 -4.93 -1.01 0.96
N PHE A 65 -5.37 -0.37 2.03
CA PHE A 65 -6.74 -0.45 2.55
C PHE A 65 -7.28 0.98 2.67
N LEU A 66 -8.41 1.24 2.03
CA LEU A 66 -9.09 2.52 2.09
C LEU A 66 -10.48 2.25 2.67
N ASP A 67 -10.75 2.88 3.82
CA ASP A 67 -12.09 3.03 4.36
C ASP A 67 -12.81 4.17 3.64
#